data_AF-A0A365MKJ5-F1
#
_entry.id   AF-A0A365MKJ5-F1
#
_cell.length_a   1.000
_cell.length_b   1.000
_cell.length_c   1.000
_cell.angle_alpha   90.00
_cell.angle_beta   90.00
_cell.angle_gamma   90.00
#
_symmetry.space_group_name_H-M   'P 1'
#
loop_
_entity.id
_entity.type
_entity.pdbx_description
1 polymer ?
#
loop_
_entity_poly.entity_id
_entity_poly.type
_entity_poly.pdbx_seq_one_letter_code
_entity_poly.pdbx_strand_id
1 'polypeptide(L)'
;MRVSTALVSLSVVLGASPAYANCVPGEKVISPGYKVMVKCNDYPKGTMSPAPSTEDCALRCEGTVNVCSFEPKNKQCIVASANGTPAKYAGVISMTPIKNDCCPDLEKCREENTKCAGDLADALRQLGEKDKELSKAKHDLGDASQQLQQKQKDIDKANDRARQSQKDLDSCKNPGGSGTPGTGTPGTGTPGTGTPHNQKPLNPSTCGELKTVNPRVPLIRQIQGKHAKCKTACMAERKCEAYNIAHFTGAQNNGLCFLDAKPVEELTTVANKHFRLYNRGC
;
A
#
# COMPACT_ATOMS: atom_id res chain seq x y z
N MET A 1 16.92 -36.52 -50.43
CA MET A 1 15.55 -36.11 -50.07
C MET A 1 14.83 -37.29 -49.45
N ARG A 2 14.40 -37.17 -48.19
CA ARG A 2 13.26 -37.88 -47.57
C ARG A 2 13.18 -37.36 -46.13
N VAL A 3 12.22 -36.47 -45.91
CA VAL A 3 11.87 -35.94 -44.59
C VAL A 3 10.98 -36.98 -43.91
N SER A 4 11.46 -37.59 -42.82
CA SER A 4 10.67 -38.49 -41.99
C SER A 4 10.03 -37.68 -40.86
N THR A 5 8.78 -37.28 -41.07
CA THR A 5 7.91 -36.66 -40.07
C THR A 5 7.36 -37.75 -39.16
N ALA A 6 7.83 -37.80 -37.91
CA ALA A 6 7.25 -38.66 -36.89
C ALA A 6 5.95 -38.01 -36.36
N LEU A 7 4.80 -38.57 -36.73
CA LEU A 7 3.51 -38.26 -36.12
C LEU A 7 3.49 -38.91 -34.72
N VAL A 8 3.68 -38.09 -33.69
CA VAL A 8 3.40 -38.49 -32.30
C VAL A 8 1.87 -38.46 -32.12
N SER A 9 1.26 -39.63 -32.26
CA SER A 9 -0.16 -39.83 -31.93
C SER A 9 -0.33 -39.75 -30.41
N LEU A 10 -0.78 -38.59 -29.91
CA LEU A 10 -1.31 -38.46 -28.55
C LEU A 10 -2.65 -39.21 -28.48
N SER A 11 -2.61 -40.45 -28.02
CA SER A 11 -3.79 -41.19 -27.58
C SER A 11 -4.32 -40.54 -26.29
N VAL A 12 -5.28 -39.62 -26.43
CA VAL A 12 -6.09 -39.16 -25.29
C VAL A 12 -6.95 -40.33 -24.84
N VAL A 13 -6.62 -40.88 -23.68
CA VAL A 13 -7.47 -41.84 -22.97
C VAL A 13 -8.77 -41.13 -22.64
N LEU A 14 -9.82 -41.40 -23.41
CA LEU A 14 -11.19 -41.03 -23.09
C LEU A 14 -11.63 -41.81 -21.85
N GLY A 15 -11.29 -41.30 -20.67
CA GLY A 15 -11.97 -41.66 -19.44
C GLY A 15 -13.44 -41.23 -19.56
N ALA A 16 -14.34 -42.20 -19.53
CA ALA A 16 -15.77 -41.95 -19.46
C ALA A 16 -16.13 -41.30 -18.11
N SER A 17 -16.00 -39.98 -18.04
CA SER A 17 -16.54 -39.18 -16.95
C SER A 17 -18.04 -38.99 -17.20
N PRO A 18 -18.93 -39.26 -16.22
CA PRO A 18 -20.35 -39.01 -16.40
C PRO A 18 -20.59 -37.53 -16.71
N ALA A 19 -21.47 -37.25 -17.67
CA ALA A 19 -21.78 -35.95 -18.26
C ALA A 19 -22.43 -34.93 -17.30
N TYR A 20 -21.73 -34.57 -16.21
CA TYR A 20 -22.13 -33.54 -15.25
C TYR A 20 -20.92 -32.68 -14.82
N ALA A 21 -20.17 -32.18 -15.80
CA ALA A 21 -19.25 -31.06 -15.62
C ALA A 21 -19.87 -29.92 -16.45
N ASN A 22 -20.31 -28.78 -15.91
CA ASN A 22 -19.43 -27.69 -15.47
C ASN A 22 -20.30 -26.60 -14.81
N CYS A 23 -20.83 -26.81 -13.60
CA CYS A 23 -21.35 -25.66 -12.86
C CYS A 23 -20.18 -24.89 -12.27
N VAL A 24 -19.86 -23.73 -12.85
CA VAL A 24 -18.80 -22.83 -12.38
C VAL A 24 -19.46 -21.62 -11.74
N PRO A 25 -19.32 -21.43 -10.42
CA PRO A 25 -19.83 -20.23 -9.74
C PRO A 25 -19.14 -18.97 -10.28
N GLY A 26 -19.91 -17.88 -10.41
CA GLY A 26 -19.39 -16.59 -10.86
C GLY A 26 -20.29 -15.88 -11.87
N GLU A 27 -19.79 -14.77 -12.41
CA GLU A 27 -20.49 -14.00 -13.43
C GLU A 27 -20.47 -14.74 -14.77
N LYS A 28 -21.64 -14.83 -15.42
CA LYS A 28 -21.79 -15.39 -16.77
C LYS A 28 -22.61 -14.45 -17.64
N VAL A 29 -22.12 -14.18 -18.85
CA VAL A 29 -22.87 -13.46 -19.89
C VAL A 29 -23.78 -14.44 -20.60
N ILE A 30 -25.07 -14.14 -20.69
CA ILE A 30 -26.09 -14.99 -21.35
C ILE A 30 -26.38 -14.48 -22.75
N SER A 31 -26.63 -13.18 -22.89
CA SER A 31 -26.85 -12.48 -24.16
C SER A 31 -26.24 -11.06 -24.07
N PRO A 32 -26.08 -10.33 -25.19
CA PRO A 32 -25.58 -8.96 -25.16
C PRO A 32 -26.41 -8.08 -24.21
N GLY A 33 -25.78 -7.56 -23.15
CA GLY A 33 -26.45 -6.72 -22.14
C GLY A 33 -27.07 -7.48 -20.97
N TYR A 34 -27.16 -8.81 -21.02
CA TYR A 34 -27.72 -9.64 -19.95
C TYR A 34 -26.66 -10.55 -19.33
N LYS A 35 -26.42 -10.31 -18.04
CA LYS A 35 -25.49 -11.10 -17.22
C LYS A 35 -26.21 -11.68 -16.02
N VAL A 36 -25.72 -12.83 -15.57
CA VAL A 36 -26.23 -13.51 -14.39
C VAL A 36 -25.10 -13.90 -13.45
N MET A 37 -25.39 -13.91 -12.16
CA MET A 37 -24.54 -14.53 -11.15
C MET A 37 -24.94 -16.00 -11.02
N VAL A 38 -23.99 -16.90 -11.27
CA VAL A 38 -24.18 -18.35 -11.24
C VAL A 38 -23.84 -18.90 -9.84
N LYS A 39 -24.74 -19.71 -9.29
CA LYS A 39 -24.55 -20.51 -8.08
C LYS A 39 -24.88 -21.97 -8.36
N CYS A 40 -24.15 -22.88 -7.70
CA CYS A 40 -24.27 -24.31 -7.93
C CYS A 40 -24.94 -25.00 -6.74
N ASN A 41 -25.81 -25.97 -7.02
CA ASN A 41 -26.48 -26.85 -6.06
C ASN A 41 -27.47 -26.17 -5.09
N ASP A 42 -27.54 -24.85 -5.08
CA ASP A 42 -28.48 -24.06 -4.30
C ASP A 42 -29.44 -23.34 -5.24
N TYR A 43 -30.74 -23.40 -4.96
CA TYR A 43 -31.77 -22.72 -5.75
C TYR A 43 -32.99 -22.37 -4.91
N PRO A 44 -33.69 -21.26 -5.20
CA PRO A 44 -35.00 -20.99 -4.63
C PRO A 44 -36.10 -21.88 -5.24
N LYS A 45 -37.00 -22.40 -4.40
CA LYS A 45 -38.19 -23.14 -4.88
C LYS A 45 -39.08 -22.20 -5.69
N GLY A 46 -39.61 -22.70 -6.80
CA GLY A 46 -40.47 -21.93 -7.69
C GLY A 46 -41.18 -22.81 -8.71
N THR A 47 -41.70 -22.17 -9.75
CA THR A 47 -42.48 -22.83 -10.80
C THR A 47 -41.55 -23.55 -11.76
N MET A 48 -41.78 -24.84 -11.95
CA MET A 48 -41.03 -25.70 -12.88
C MET A 48 -41.65 -25.67 -14.27
N SER A 49 -40.81 -25.57 -15.29
CA SER A 49 -41.21 -25.63 -16.69
C SER A 49 -40.08 -26.19 -17.56
N PRO A 50 -40.35 -26.92 -18.66
CA PRO A 50 -39.29 -27.46 -19.51
C PRO A 50 -38.42 -26.36 -20.12
N ALA A 51 -37.10 -26.56 -20.23
CA ALA A 51 -36.18 -25.67 -20.94
C ALA A 51 -35.08 -26.47 -21.68
N PRO A 52 -34.72 -26.12 -22.92
CA PRO A 52 -33.74 -26.90 -23.70
C PRO A 52 -32.31 -26.81 -23.14
N SER A 53 -31.96 -25.67 -22.54
CA SER A 53 -30.61 -25.37 -22.07
C SER A 53 -30.60 -24.47 -20.83
N THR A 54 -29.40 -24.27 -20.26
CA THR A 54 -29.17 -23.37 -19.13
C THR A 54 -29.43 -21.92 -19.54
N GLU A 55 -28.99 -21.53 -20.74
CA GLU A 55 -29.15 -20.21 -21.33
C GLU A 55 -30.62 -19.90 -21.61
N ASP A 56 -31.36 -20.85 -22.19
CA ASP A 56 -32.81 -20.70 -22.41
C ASP A 56 -33.59 -20.56 -21.10
N CYS A 57 -33.12 -21.21 -20.03
CA CYS A 57 -33.69 -21.03 -18.71
C CYS A 57 -33.37 -19.64 -18.16
N ALA A 58 -32.14 -19.16 -18.29
CA ALA A 58 -31.73 -17.83 -17.84
C ALA A 58 -32.55 -16.72 -18.49
N LEU A 59 -32.77 -16.80 -19.81
CA LEU A 59 -33.53 -15.79 -20.57
C LEU A 59 -34.97 -15.60 -20.06
N ARG A 60 -35.55 -16.57 -19.34
CA ARG A 60 -36.89 -16.41 -18.71
C ARG A 60 -36.90 -15.39 -17.57
N CYS A 61 -35.74 -15.09 -17.01
CA CYS A 61 -35.58 -14.12 -15.95
C CYS A 61 -34.98 -12.79 -16.44
N GLU A 62 -34.71 -12.64 -17.74
CA GLU A 62 -34.23 -11.39 -18.32
C GLU A 62 -35.25 -10.26 -18.08
N GLY A 63 -34.77 -9.10 -17.61
CA GLY A 63 -35.63 -7.96 -17.27
C GLY A 63 -36.50 -8.14 -16.01
N THR A 64 -36.34 -9.23 -15.27
CA THR A 64 -37.10 -9.50 -14.04
C THR A 64 -36.21 -9.47 -12.79
N VAL A 65 -36.85 -9.52 -11.61
CA VAL A 65 -36.18 -9.75 -10.32
C VAL A 65 -36.13 -11.23 -9.94
N ASN A 66 -36.62 -12.12 -10.80
CA ASN A 66 -36.69 -13.54 -10.50
C ASN A 66 -35.35 -14.24 -10.67
N VAL A 67 -35.19 -15.36 -9.99
CA VAL A 67 -34.03 -16.25 -10.09
C VAL A 67 -34.44 -17.46 -10.92
N CYS A 68 -33.65 -17.74 -11.96
CA CYS A 68 -33.86 -18.88 -12.85
C CYS A 68 -32.87 -19.98 -12.49
N SER A 69 -33.35 -21.20 -12.26
CA SER A 69 -32.49 -22.33 -11.91
C SER A 69 -32.71 -23.49 -12.86
N PHE A 70 -31.65 -23.97 -13.50
CA PHE A 70 -31.71 -25.04 -14.48
C PHE A 70 -31.31 -26.38 -13.85
N GLU A 71 -32.14 -27.41 -14.03
CA GLU A 71 -31.83 -28.80 -13.71
C GLU A 71 -31.46 -29.55 -15.00
N PRO A 72 -30.18 -29.89 -15.22
CA PRO A 72 -29.73 -30.54 -16.45
C PRO A 72 -30.31 -31.94 -16.66
N LYS A 73 -30.59 -32.69 -15.58
CA LYS A 73 -31.08 -34.08 -15.65
C LYS A 73 -32.45 -34.19 -16.32
N ASN A 74 -33.40 -33.36 -15.88
CA ASN A 74 -34.77 -33.37 -16.39
C ASN A 74 -35.02 -32.26 -17.41
N LYS A 75 -34.01 -31.45 -17.74
CA LYS A 75 -34.14 -30.27 -18.61
C LYS A 75 -35.24 -29.34 -18.14
N GLN A 76 -35.26 -29.06 -16.84
CA GLN A 76 -36.26 -28.22 -16.20
C GLN A 76 -35.66 -26.87 -15.82
N CYS A 77 -36.44 -25.82 -16.03
CA CYS A 77 -36.19 -24.48 -15.53
C CYS A 77 -37.16 -24.17 -14.39
N ILE A 78 -36.59 -23.71 -13.28
CA ILE A 78 -37.28 -23.32 -12.07
C ILE A 78 -37.21 -21.80 -12.01
N VAL A 79 -38.35 -21.13 -12.15
CA VAL A 79 -38.45 -19.68 -12.02
C VAL A 79 -39.02 -19.38 -10.65
N ALA A 80 -38.26 -18.68 -9.82
CA ALA A 80 -38.67 -18.34 -8.46
C ALA A 80 -38.44 -16.85 -8.18
N SER A 81 -39.17 -16.33 -7.20
CA SER A 81 -38.86 -15.01 -6.63
C SER A 81 -37.46 -14.99 -6.02
N ALA A 82 -36.75 -13.86 -6.07
CA ALA A 82 -35.47 -13.67 -5.38
C ALA A 82 -35.56 -13.94 -3.86
N ASN A 83 -36.74 -13.78 -3.26
CA ASN A 83 -37.00 -14.05 -1.85
C ASN A 83 -37.64 -15.45 -1.61
N GLY A 84 -37.59 -16.33 -2.61
CA GLY A 84 -38.15 -17.67 -2.52
C GLY A 84 -37.45 -18.54 -1.47
N THR A 85 -38.15 -19.55 -0.97
CA THR A 85 -37.60 -20.49 0.01
C THR A 85 -36.39 -21.24 -0.58
N PRO A 86 -35.20 -21.18 0.05
CA PRO A 86 -34.02 -21.87 -0.46
C PRO A 86 -34.19 -23.39 -0.40
N ALA A 87 -33.66 -24.06 -1.41
CA ALA A 87 -33.57 -25.50 -1.53
C ALA A 87 -32.19 -25.90 -2.09
N LYS A 88 -31.83 -27.17 -1.91
CA LYS A 88 -30.58 -27.72 -2.42
C LYS A 88 -30.84 -28.95 -3.26
N TYR A 89 -30.21 -29.02 -4.42
CA TYR A 89 -30.25 -30.20 -5.26
C TYR A 89 -28.99 -30.28 -6.12
N ALA A 90 -28.32 -31.43 -6.05
CA ALA A 90 -27.04 -31.65 -6.71
C ALA A 90 -27.19 -31.57 -8.24
N GLY A 91 -26.44 -30.66 -8.85
CA GLY A 91 -26.42 -30.43 -10.29
C GLY A 91 -27.33 -29.31 -10.79
N VAL A 92 -28.14 -28.68 -9.92
CA VAL A 92 -28.91 -27.48 -10.32
C VAL A 92 -28.00 -26.25 -10.41
N ILE A 93 -28.23 -25.45 -11.43
CA ILE A 93 -27.51 -24.21 -11.74
C ILE A 93 -28.46 -23.04 -11.52
N SER A 94 -28.29 -22.29 -10.43
CA SER A 94 -29.07 -21.08 -10.15
C SER A 94 -28.43 -19.86 -10.79
N MET A 95 -29.24 -19.02 -11.41
CA MET A 95 -28.84 -17.85 -12.19
C MET A 95 -29.67 -16.64 -11.73
N THR A 96 -29.00 -15.71 -11.06
CA THR A 96 -29.62 -14.46 -10.60
C THR A 96 -29.25 -13.34 -11.57
N PRO A 97 -30.23 -12.63 -12.17
CA PRO A 97 -29.96 -11.46 -13.00
C PRO A 97 -29.03 -10.46 -12.29
N ILE A 98 -27.92 -10.10 -12.93
CA ILE A 98 -27.10 -8.96 -12.52
C ILE A 98 -27.72 -7.75 -13.20
N LYS A 99 -28.40 -6.91 -12.41
CA LYS A 99 -28.86 -5.62 -12.91
C LYS A 99 -27.64 -4.75 -13.20
N ASN A 100 -27.52 -4.26 -14.44
CA ASN A 100 -26.60 -3.17 -14.78
C ASN A 100 -27.15 -1.80 -14.33
N ASP A 101 -27.91 -1.78 -13.23
CA ASP A 101 -28.51 -0.58 -12.69
C ASP A 101 -27.53 0.01 -11.67
N CYS A 102 -26.56 0.79 -12.15
CA CYS A 102 -25.82 1.66 -11.25
C CYS A 102 -26.73 2.71 -10.59
N CYS A 103 -27.95 2.95 -11.08
CA CYS A 103 -28.95 3.83 -10.46
C CYS A 103 -30.35 3.60 -11.08
N PRO A 104 -31.33 3.03 -10.36
CA PRO A 104 -32.70 2.87 -10.86
C PRO A 104 -33.52 4.17 -10.92
N ASP A 105 -32.97 5.29 -10.44
CA ASP A 105 -33.58 6.62 -10.49
C ASP A 105 -32.55 7.63 -11.01
N LEU A 106 -32.62 7.92 -12.32
CA LEU A 106 -31.64 8.74 -13.04
C LEU A 106 -31.60 10.18 -12.50
N GLU A 107 -32.73 10.73 -12.07
CA GLU A 107 -32.81 12.09 -11.52
C GLU A 107 -32.21 12.16 -10.12
N LYS A 108 -32.53 11.19 -9.25
CA LYS A 108 -31.91 11.09 -7.92
C LYS A 108 -30.41 10.88 -8.02
N CYS A 109 -29.97 10.03 -8.95
CA CYS A 109 -28.54 9.79 -9.20
C CYS A 109 -27.82 11.04 -9.71
N ARG A 110 -28.49 11.85 -10.54
CA ARG A 110 -27.95 13.11 -11.04
C ARG A 110 -27.83 14.16 -9.94
N GLU A 111 -28.81 14.23 -9.04
CA GLU A 111 -28.79 15.11 -7.86
C GLU A 111 -27.66 14.70 -6.91
N GLU A 112 -27.55 13.42 -6.57
CA GLU A 112 -26.47 12.88 -5.74
C GLU A 112 -25.09 13.12 -6.38
N ASN A 113 -24.94 12.91 -7.69
CA ASN A 113 -23.68 13.20 -8.39
C ASN A 113 -23.33 14.69 -8.37
N THR A 114 -24.31 15.58 -8.49
CA THR A 114 -24.09 17.03 -8.39
C THR A 114 -23.66 17.42 -6.98
N LYS A 115 -24.28 16.83 -5.95
CA LYS A 115 -23.88 17.01 -4.56
C LYS A 115 -22.47 16.50 -4.30
N CYS A 116 -22.14 15.28 -4.75
CA CYS A 116 -20.79 14.73 -4.63
C CYS A 116 -19.74 15.59 -5.35
N ALA A 117 -20.07 16.16 -6.51
CA ALA A 117 -19.18 17.09 -7.21
C ALA A 117 -18.96 18.38 -6.40
N GLY A 118 -20.01 18.89 -5.74
CA GLY A 118 -19.92 20.03 -4.82
C GLY A 118 -19.05 19.73 -3.60
N ASP A 119 -19.32 18.62 -2.91
CA ASP A 119 -18.55 18.18 -1.74
C ASP A 119 -17.07 17.96 -2.08
N LEU A 120 -16.78 17.43 -3.29
CA LEU A 120 -15.42 17.29 -3.79
C LEU A 120 -14.74 18.64 -4.04
N ALA A 121 -15.44 19.60 -4.64
CA ALA A 121 -14.90 20.94 -4.87
C ALA A 121 -14.59 21.66 -3.54
N ASP A 122 -15.46 21.52 -2.54
CA ASP A 122 -15.24 22.08 -1.21
C ASP A 122 -14.07 21.41 -0.48
N ALA A 123 -13.95 20.09 -0.58
CA ALA A 123 -12.82 19.36 -0.01
C ALA A 123 -11.49 19.79 -0.66
N LEU A 124 -11.46 19.99 -1.98
CA LEU A 124 -10.30 20.48 -2.70
C LEU A 124 -9.93 21.92 -2.30
N ARG A 125 -10.91 22.80 -2.09
CA ARG A 125 -10.69 24.16 -1.60
C ARG A 125 -10.08 24.15 -0.19
N GLN A 126 -10.64 23.36 0.72
CA GLN A 126 -10.12 23.22 2.08
C GLN A 126 -8.70 22.66 2.09
N LEU A 127 -8.41 21.68 1.23
CA LEU A 127 -7.05 21.15 1.08
C LEU A 127 -6.07 22.24 0.63
N GLY A 128 -6.46 23.08 -0.33
CA GLY A 128 -5.66 24.21 -0.79
C GLY A 128 -5.42 25.28 0.28
N GLU A 129 -6.40 25.53 1.15
CA GLU A 129 -6.23 26.43 2.31
C GLU A 129 -5.27 25.83 3.34
N LYS A 130 -5.41 24.53 3.65
CA LYS A 130 -4.52 23.82 4.57
C LYS A 130 -3.08 23.75 4.06
N ASP A 131 -2.87 23.59 2.76
CA ASP A 131 -1.52 23.62 2.16
C ASP A 131 -0.87 25.01 2.28
N LYS A 132 -1.66 26.08 2.15
CA LYS A 132 -1.16 27.46 2.40
C LYS A 132 -0.79 27.66 3.87
N GLU A 133 -1.63 27.21 4.80
CA GLU A 133 -1.34 27.25 6.25
C GLU A 133 -0.07 26.46 6.58
N LEU A 134 0.05 25.25 6.05
CA LEU A 134 1.21 24.38 6.27
C LEU A 134 2.49 25.00 5.71
N SER A 135 2.40 25.66 4.55
CA SER A 135 3.55 26.34 3.94
C SER A 135 4.03 27.53 4.79
N LYS A 136 3.10 28.31 5.34
CA LYS A 136 3.43 29.39 6.30
C LYS A 136 4.08 28.82 7.56
N ALA A 137 3.47 27.81 8.17
CA ALA A 137 4.00 27.18 9.38
C ALA A 137 5.40 26.59 9.16
N LYS A 138 5.69 26.02 7.98
CA LYS A 138 7.03 25.54 7.62
C LYS A 138 8.04 26.67 7.48
N HIS A 139 7.63 27.82 6.93
CA HIS A 139 8.48 28.99 6.82
C HIS A 139 8.83 29.54 8.21
N ASP A 140 7.83 29.75 9.06
CA ASP A 140 8.00 30.24 10.42
C ASP A 140 8.89 29.30 11.26
N LEU A 141 8.73 27.98 11.08
CA LEU A 141 9.58 26.97 11.72
C LEU A 141 11.04 27.06 11.23
N GLY A 142 11.24 27.32 9.94
CA GLY A 142 12.55 27.55 9.34
C GLY A 142 13.25 28.75 9.97
N ASP A 143 12.55 29.87 10.09
CA ASP A 143 13.06 31.09 10.71
C ASP A 143 13.37 30.88 12.18
N ALA A 144 12.48 30.26 12.94
CA ALA A 144 12.70 29.92 14.34
C ALA A 144 13.93 29.00 14.52
N SER A 145 14.10 28.02 13.63
CA SER A 145 15.27 27.13 13.64
C SER A 145 16.57 27.90 13.37
N GLN A 146 16.59 28.87 12.45
CA GLN A 146 17.77 29.69 12.19
C GLN A 146 18.11 30.56 13.41
N GLN A 147 17.10 31.17 14.04
CA GLN A 147 17.29 31.97 15.24
C GLN A 147 17.86 31.13 16.40
N LEU A 148 17.39 29.90 16.59
CA LEU A 148 17.93 29.00 17.61
C LEU A 148 19.39 28.63 17.33
N GLN A 149 19.76 28.34 16.09
CA GLN A 149 21.16 28.07 15.73
C GLN A 149 22.06 29.29 15.97
N GLN A 150 21.55 30.50 15.68
CA GLN A 150 22.30 31.72 15.95
C GLN A 150 22.49 31.94 17.45
N LYS A 151 21.42 31.81 18.25
CA LYS A 151 21.51 31.91 19.71
C LYS A 151 22.45 30.88 20.32
N GLN A 152 22.48 29.65 19.80
CA GLN A 152 23.42 28.64 20.26
C GLN A 152 24.87 29.06 20.00
N LYS A 153 25.18 29.59 18.81
CA LYS A 153 26.53 30.11 18.50
C LYS A 153 26.93 31.26 19.42
N ASP A 154 25.99 32.13 19.77
CA ASP A 154 26.24 33.26 20.67
C ASP A 154 26.50 32.79 22.11
N ILE A 155 25.77 31.77 22.56
CA ILE A 155 26.00 31.10 23.85
C ILE A 155 27.39 30.44 23.88
N ASP A 156 27.77 29.72 22.82
CA ASP A 156 29.08 29.05 22.75
C ASP A 156 30.21 30.09 22.84
N LYS A 157 30.11 31.20 22.10
CA LYS A 157 31.05 32.32 22.19
C LYS A 157 31.11 32.94 23.59
N ALA A 158 29.96 33.13 24.23
CA ALA A 158 29.90 33.69 25.58
C ALA A 158 30.56 32.75 26.59
N ASN A 159 30.35 31.44 26.44
CA ASN A 159 30.94 30.41 27.29
C ASN A 159 32.48 30.35 27.11
N ASP A 160 32.98 30.44 25.88
CA ASP A 160 34.41 30.51 25.61
C ASP A 160 35.06 31.74 26.26
N ARG A 161 34.41 32.89 26.18
CA ARG A 161 34.87 34.12 26.87
C ARG A 161 34.88 33.94 28.39
N ALA A 162 33.82 33.37 28.97
CA ALA A 162 33.75 33.11 30.40
C ALA A 162 34.87 32.16 30.86
N ARG A 163 35.14 31.10 30.08
CA ARG A 163 36.27 30.18 30.33
C ARG A 163 37.61 30.88 30.26
N GLN A 164 37.81 31.79 29.31
CA GLN A 164 39.04 32.56 29.23
C GLN A 164 39.21 33.46 30.45
N SER A 165 38.17 34.22 30.83
CA SER A 165 38.20 35.05 32.04
C SER A 165 38.46 34.24 33.31
N GLN A 166 37.94 33.01 33.41
CA GLN A 166 38.23 32.12 34.54
C GLN A 166 39.71 31.73 34.58
N LYS A 167 40.31 31.36 33.43
CA LYS A 167 41.75 31.05 33.34
C LYS A 167 42.62 32.25 33.73
N ASP A 168 42.22 33.44 33.31
CA ASP A 168 42.93 34.69 33.63
C ASP A 168 42.85 34.95 35.15
N LEU A 169 41.67 34.76 35.76
CA LEU A 169 41.48 34.85 37.22
C LEU A 169 42.32 33.83 37.99
N ASP A 170 42.36 32.57 37.52
CA ASP A 170 43.15 31.50 38.15
C ASP A 170 44.66 31.80 38.07
N SER A 171 45.11 32.38 36.95
CA SER A 171 46.50 32.82 36.76
C SER A 171 46.87 33.99 37.69
N CYS A 172 45.95 34.91 37.95
CA CYS A 172 46.13 35.99 38.92
C CYS A 172 46.14 35.52 40.37
N LYS A 173 45.41 34.43 40.67
CA LYS A 173 45.28 33.88 42.03
C LYS A 173 46.50 33.07 42.46
N ASN A 174 47.28 32.54 41.52
CA ASN A 174 48.54 31.83 41.77
C ASN A 174 49.74 32.48 41.04
N PRO A 175 50.23 33.64 41.48
CA PRO A 175 51.41 34.26 40.90
C PRO A 175 52.67 33.66 41.56
N GLY A 176 53.17 32.52 41.08
CA GLY A 176 54.47 32.04 41.58
C GLY A 176 54.83 30.59 41.28
N GLY A 177 55.73 30.42 40.31
CA GLY A 177 56.48 29.20 40.07
C GLY A 177 57.41 29.38 38.88
N SER A 178 58.57 30.01 39.10
CA SER A 178 59.64 30.10 38.10
C SER A 178 60.12 28.69 37.73
N GLY A 179 60.39 28.44 36.45
CA GLY A 179 60.87 27.12 36.02
C GLY A 179 60.90 26.87 34.51
N THR A 180 61.95 27.37 33.86
CA THR A 180 62.65 26.79 32.70
C THR A 180 61.99 26.87 31.30
N PRO A 181 62.69 27.42 30.28
CA PRO A 181 62.25 27.34 28.89
C PRO A 181 62.58 25.96 28.30
N GLY A 182 61.54 25.16 28.08
CA GLY A 182 61.58 23.92 27.31
C GLY A 182 61.14 24.16 25.87
N THR A 183 62.06 23.91 24.94
CA THR A 183 61.94 23.91 23.48
C THR A 183 60.69 23.19 22.95
N GLY A 184 60.09 23.76 21.91
CA GLY A 184 58.79 23.35 21.38
C GLY A 184 58.75 22.03 20.59
N THR A 185 57.53 21.52 20.45
CA THR A 185 57.01 20.93 19.20
C THR A 185 55.49 21.21 19.14
N PRO A 186 54.94 21.69 18.02
CA PRO A 186 53.52 22.05 17.90
C PRO A 186 52.61 20.82 17.92
N GLY A 187 51.68 20.78 18.89
CA GLY A 187 50.56 19.84 18.85
C GLY A 187 49.58 20.26 17.77
N THR A 188 49.45 19.44 16.72
CA THR A 188 48.34 19.51 15.78
C THR A 188 47.04 19.19 16.52
N GLY A 189 46.33 20.23 16.95
CA GLY A 189 44.97 20.13 17.46
C GLY A 189 44.03 19.73 16.34
N THR A 190 43.65 18.46 16.32
CA THR A 190 42.61 17.92 15.45
C THR A 190 41.28 18.64 15.74
N PRO A 191 40.53 19.12 14.72
CA PRO A 191 39.18 19.62 14.92
C PRO A 191 38.31 18.53 15.52
N GLY A 192 37.58 18.85 16.58
CA GLY A 192 36.60 17.96 17.18
C GLY A 192 35.60 17.50 16.12
N THR A 193 35.75 16.25 15.68
CA THR A 193 34.71 15.52 14.97
C THR A 193 33.54 15.40 15.94
N GLY A 194 32.47 16.15 15.68
CA GLY A 194 31.18 15.93 16.32
C GLY A 194 30.86 14.44 16.19
N THR A 195 30.70 13.79 17.34
CA THR A 195 30.29 12.39 17.43
C THR A 195 29.07 12.20 16.54
N PRO A 196 29.12 11.36 15.49
CA PRO A 196 27.92 10.94 14.78
C PRO A 196 27.02 10.29 15.82
N HIS A 197 25.74 10.65 15.86
CA HIS A 197 24.76 9.88 16.61
C HIS A 197 24.99 8.40 16.29
N ASN A 198 25.26 7.64 17.37
CA ASN A 198 25.42 6.21 17.45
C ASN A 198 24.78 5.47 16.26
N GLN A 199 25.51 5.31 15.16
CA GLN A 199 25.08 4.43 14.10
C GLN A 199 25.31 3.02 14.64
N LYS A 200 24.23 2.42 15.17
CA LYS A 200 24.18 0.99 15.43
C LYS A 200 24.75 0.30 14.18
N PRO A 201 25.74 -0.61 14.32
CA PRO A 201 26.39 -1.23 13.18
C PRO A 201 25.34 -1.80 12.24
N LEU A 202 25.49 -1.47 10.95
CA LEU A 202 24.62 -1.95 9.88
C LEU A 202 24.48 -3.46 10.01
N ASN A 203 23.26 -3.95 10.22
CA ASN A 203 22.99 -5.37 10.11
C ASN A 203 22.74 -5.69 8.63
N PRO A 204 23.70 -6.26 7.89
CA PRO A 204 23.55 -6.53 6.46
C PRO A 204 22.39 -7.49 6.14
N SER A 205 21.89 -8.25 7.13
CA SER A 205 20.74 -9.15 6.97
C SER A 205 19.42 -8.43 6.69
N THR A 206 19.32 -7.14 7.00
CA THR A 206 18.07 -6.36 6.92
C THR A 206 17.96 -5.47 5.68
N CYS A 207 18.90 -5.56 4.75
CA CYS A 207 18.85 -4.83 3.48
C CYS A 207 18.04 -5.58 2.42
N GLY A 208 16.73 -5.33 2.37
CA GLY A 208 15.86 -5.81 1.30
C GLY A 208 15.07 -7.08 1.61
N GLU A 209 14.79 -7.35 2.90
CA GLU A 209 13.95 -8.45 3.34
C GLU A 209 12.51 -8.31 2.84
N LEU A 210 11.88 -9.42 2.44
CA LEU A 210 10.50 -9.48 1.96
C LEU A 210 9.49 -9.36 3.10
N LYS A 211 9.42 -8.16 3.69
CA LYS A 211 8.59 -7.84 4.85
C LYS A 211 7.92 -6.48 4.66
N THR A 212 6.73 -6.34 5.24
CA THR A 212 6.05 -5.04 5.39
C THR A 212 5.94 -4.67 6.87
N VAL A 213 5.89 -3.37 7.15
CA VAL A 213 5.70 -2.84 8.51
C VAL A 213 4.21 -2.85 8.83
N ASN A 214 3.86 -3.25 10.05
CA ASN A 214 2.47 -3.20 10.51
C ASN A 214 1.97 -1.74 10.51
N PRO A 215 0.77 -1.44 9.96
CA PRO A 215 0.24 -0.08 9.84
C PRO A 215 0.07 0.68 11.18
N ARG A 216 0.22 0.01 12.33
CA ARG A 216 0.21 0.66 13.66
C ARG A 216 1.53 1.33 14.05
N VAL A 217 2.58 1.20 13.24
CA VAL A 217 3.85 1.88 13.52
C VAL A 217 3.81 3.32 12.97
N PRO A 218 4.30 4.33 13.72
CA PRO A 218 4.34 5.71 13.25
C PRO A 218 5.23 5.87 12.00
N LEU A 219 4.58 6.18 10.89
CA LEU A 219 5.21 6.52 9.62
C LEU A 219 5.67 7.98 9.66
N ILE A 220 6.90 8.28 9.20
CA ILE A 220 7.35 9.67 9.02
C ILE A 220 6.62 10.29 7.83
N ARG A 221 6.71 9.63 6.67
CA ARG A 221 6.03 10.06 5.44
C ARG A 221 6.00 8.94 4.41
N GLN A 222 5.04 9.05 3.49
CA GLN A 222 4.96 8.23 2.28
C GLN A 222 5.41 9.07 1.08
N ILE A 223 6.21 8.49 0.19
CA ILE A 223 6.61 9.11 -1.08
C ILE A 223 6.46 8.14 -2.24
N GLN A 224 6.33 8.66 -3.46
CA GLN A 224 6.41 7.85 -4.67
C GLN A 224 7.86 7.78 -5.16
N GLY A 225 8.36 6.57 -5.36
CA GLY A 225 9.73 6.36 -5.82
C GLY A 225 10.19 4.91 -5.82
N LYS A 226 11.26 4.66 -6.59
CA LYS A 226 12.04 3.42 -6.54
C LYS A 226 13.06 3.47 -5.40
N HIS A 227 13.78 2.37 -5.20
CA HIS A 227 14.81 2.21 -4.18
C HIS A 227 15.77 3.38 -4.02
N ALA A 228 16.40 3.84 -5.11
CA ALA A 228 17.31 4.97 -5.03
C ALA A 228 16.65 6.25 -4.46
N LYS A 229 15.41 6.55 -4.87
CA LYS A 229 14.68 7.73 -4.38
C LYS A 229 14.25 7.57 -2.93
N CYS A 230 13.84 6.37 -2.52
CA CYS A 230 13.58 6.04 -1.12
C CYS A 230 14.80 6.23 -0.24
N LYS A 231 15.93 5.67 -0.65
CA LYS A 231 17.20 5.77 0.05
C LYS A 231 17.61 7.22 0.21
N THR A 232 17.63 8.00 -0.87
CA THR A 232 17.96 9.43 -0.82
C THR A 232 17.02 10.21 0.10
N ALA A 233 15.71 9.92 0.04
CA ALA A 233 14.73 10.59 0.88
C ALA A 233 14.84 10.21 2.36
N CYS A 234 15.23 8.96 2.68
CA CYS A 234 15.51 8.54 4.05
C CYS A 234 16.81 9.18 4.56
N MET A 235 17.87 9.19 3.75
CA MET A 235 19.14 9.85 4.07
C MET A 235 18.97 11.35 4.34
N ALA A 236 18.12 12.02 3.56
CA ALA A 236 17.83 13.44 3.75
C ALA A 236 16.98 13.72 5.00
N GLU A 237 16.22 12.74 5.49
CA GLU A 237 15.35 12.87 6.65
C GLU A 237 16.10 12.50 7.92
N ARG A 238 16.29 13.44 8.85
CA ARG A 238 17.11 13.21 10.06
C ARG A 238 16.56 12.11 10.96
N LYS A 239 15.24 11.94 10.98
CA LYS A 239 14.55 10.97 11.84
C LYS A 239 14.40 9.59 11.21
N CYS A 240 14.73 9.40 9.94
CA CYS A 240 14.49 8.14 9.25
C CYS A 240 15.51 7.08 9.67
N GLU A 241 15.07 5.93 10.16
CA GLU A 241 15.98 4.84 10.55
C GLU A 241 15.77 3.57 9.70
N ALA A 242 14.64 3.48 8.99
CA ALA A 242 14.35 2.43 8.03
C ALA A 242 13.41 2.94 6.93
N TYR A 243 13.37 2.22 5.80
CA TYR A 243 12.42 2.49 4.73
C TYR A 243 11.89 1.20 4.09
N ASN A 244 10.62 1.22 3.72
CA ASN A 244 9.94 0.11 3.07
C ASN A 244 9.49 0.48 1.66
N ILE A 245 9.63 -0.43 0.71
CA ILE A 245 9.35 -0.22 -0.71
C ILE A 245 8.37 -1.26 -1.21
N ALA A 246 7.24 -0.80 -1.75
CA ALA A 246 6.30 -1.63 -2.48
C ALA A 246 6.87 -1.94 -3.87
N HIS A 247 7.25 -3.20 -4.08
CA HIS A 247 7.66 -3.76 -5.36
C HIS A 247 6.47 -4.49 -6.00
N PHE A 248 5.66 -3.77 -6.78
CA PHE A 248 4.65 -4.38 -7.64
C PHE A 248 5.34 -4.97 -8.87
N THR A 249 5.35 -6.29 -9.00
CA THR A 249 5.76 -6.98 -10.24
C THR A 249 4.85 -6.51 -11.37
N GLY A 250 5.32 -5.62 -12.23
CA GLY A 250 4.60 -5.12 -13.41
C GLY A 250 4.47 -3.60 -13.53
N ALA A 251 4.64 -2.82 -12.45
CA ALA A 251 4.51 -1.36 -12.50
C ALA A 251 5.90 -0.70 -12.49
N GLN A 252 6.50 -0.54 -13.67
CA GLN A 252 7.89 -0.10 -13.77
C GLN A 252 8.18 1.36 -13.37
N ASN A 253 7.21 2.20 -12.99
CA ASN A 253 7.52 3.64 -12.79
C ASN A 253 7.14 4.26 -11.43
N ASN A 254 6.20 3.70 -10.65
CA ASN A 254 5.68 4.38 -9.43
C ASN A 254 5.59 3.44 -8.21
N GLY A 255 6.74 2.97 -7.70
CA GLY A 255 6.78 2.28 -6.40
C GLY A 255 6.32 3.19 -5.25
N LEU A 256 5.67 2.61 -4.25
CA LEU A 256 5.34 3.33 -3.01
C LEU A 256 6.45 3.12 -1.99
N CYS A 257 6.79 4.19 -1.28
CA CYS A 257 7.88 4.23 -0.33
C CYS A 257 7.39 4.76 1.01
N PHE A 258 7.78 4.08 2.08
CA PHE A 258 7.40 4.39 3.45
C PHE A 258 8.68 4.63 4.24
N LEU A 259 8.79 5.78 4.92
CA LEU A 259 9.93 6.11 5.77
C LEU A 259 9.54 5.97 7.23
N ASP A 260 10.32 5.20 7.98
CA ASP A 260 10.03 4.85 9.38
C ASP A 260 11.05 5.51 10.32
N ALA A 261 10.59 5.94 11.50
CA ALA A 261 11.43 6.58 12.51
C ALA A 261 12.20 5.61 13.40
N LYS A 262 12.03 4.31 13.18
CA LYS A 262 12.63 3.24 13.96
C LYS A 262 13.44 2.31 13.06
N PRO A 263 14.54 1.72 13.57
CA PRO A 263 15.32 0.75 12.84
C PRO A 263 14.50 -0.53 12.61
N VAL A 264 14.87 -1.33 11.60
CA VAL A 264 14.13 -2.53 11.19
C VAL A 264 13.88 -3.51 12.34
N GLU A 265 14.82 -3.63 13.28
CA GLU A 265 14.70 -4.57 14.40
C GLU A 265 13.64 -4.18 15.44
N GLU A 266 13.23 -2.91 15.46
CA GLU A 266 12.19 -2.40 16.37
C GLU A 266 10.82 -2.30 15.70
N LEU A 267 10.73 -2.60 14.39
CA LEU A 267 9.49 -2.58 13.65
C LEU A 267 8.76 -3.92 13.80
N THR A 268 7.48 -3.84 14.17
CA THR A 268 6.60 -5.01 14.04
C THR A 268 6.36 -5.27 12.56
N THR A 269 6.96 -6.35 12.04
CA THR A 269 6.92 -6.69 10.61
C THR A 269 6.12 -7.96 10.34
N VAL A 270 5.59 -8.06 9.13
CA VAL A 270 4.90 -9.24 8.61
C VAL A 270 5.52 -9.64 7.29
N ALA A 271 5.72 -10.93 7.06
CA ALA A 271 6.25 -11.43 5.79
C ALA A 271 5.35 -10.99 4.63
N ASN A 272 5.93 -10.35 3.61
CA ASN A 272 5.19 -9.84 2.46
C ASN A 272 6.05 -9.83 1.20
N LYS A 273 5.64 -10.60 0.19
CA LYS A 273 6.36 -10.75 -1.09
C LYS A 273 6.38 -9.48 -1.96
N HIS A 274 5.53 -8.50 -1.66
CA HIS A 274 5.39 -7.26 -2.43
C HIS A 274 6.14 -6.09 -1.80
N PHE A 275 6.74 -6.27 -0.63
CA PHE A 275 7.38 -5.20 0.10
C PHE A 275 8.81 -5.60 0.44
N ARG A 276 9.74 -4.66 0.31
CA ARG A 276 11.12 -4.82 0.74
C ARG A 276 11.44 -3.79 1.79
N LEU A 277 11.87 -4.25 2.95
CA LEU A 277 12.27 -3.41 4.07
C LEU A 277 13.79 -3.26 4.09
N TYR A 278 14.26 -2.06 4.39
CA TYR A 278 15.67 -1.69 4.41
C TYR A 278 15.96 -0.85 5.66
N ASN A 279 17.11 -1.09 6.30
CA ASN A 279 17.67 -0.16 7.27
C ASN A 279 18.19 1.11 6.56
N ARG A 280 18.30 2.22 7.31
CA ARG A 280 18.74 3.53 6.77
C ARG A 280 19.95 3.40 5.86
N GLY A 281 21.04 2.76 6.30
CA GLY A 281 22.30 2.70 5.55
C GLY A 281 22.34 1.74 4.35
N CYS A 282 21.26 1.00 4.09
CA CYS A 282 21.06 0.31 2.81
C CYS A 282 20.68 1.35 1.74
#